data_AF-A0A0R3UIS7-F1
#
_entry.id   AF-A0A0R3UIS7-F1
#
_cell.length_a   1.000
_cell.length_b   1.000
_cell.length_c   1.000
_cell.angle_alpha   90.00
_cell.angle_beta   90.00
_cell.angle_gamma   90.00
#
_symmetry.space_group_name_H-M   'P 1'
#
loop_
_entity.id
_entity.type
_entity.pdbx_description
1 polymer ?
#
loop_
_entity_poly.entity_id
_entity_poly.type
_entity_poly.pdbx_seq_one_letter_code
_entity_poly.pdbx_strand_id
1 'polypeptide(L)'
;MQWGELRRQARTIESELDVKLTALSKVGSSFIGGSVNAHHSQTSQSSINSDYGDLCKDIEDLLQQLTQVNDKMSDVVSSIDQGNISQQHTAKRHREILFDYMQDFRRMRANYTSARNREELLTSTHRIQNAGTSDKPPDATRLLLEEQQSLLHTDKMLLDRLAAASAIRSALRSQHHILKTTTGNLLNLRARFPIVNKVLSHISWRKKRDTVIIGSVIGCCFLFLLIYLFH
;
A
#
# COMPACT_ATOMS: atom_id res chain seq x y z
N MET A 1 15.86 14.33 -2.93
CA MET A 1 14.71 15.25 -3.07
C MET A 1 14.39 15.83 -1.70
N GLN A 2 14.34 17.15 -1.58
CA GLN A 2 14.09 17.82 -0.30
C GLN A 2 12.62 17.59 0.09
N TRP A 3 12.35 17.15 1.31
CA TRP A 3 11.01 16.85 1.84
C TRP A 3 9.96 17.96 1.55
N GLY A 4 10.39 19.22 1.58
CA GLY A 4 9.54 20.37 1.23
C GLY A 4 9.06 20.39 -0.22
N GLU A 5 9.90 19.95 -1.16
CA GLU A 5 9.56 19.93 -2.59
C GLU A 5 8.50 18.88 -2.91
N LEU A 6 8.63 17.68 -2.34
CA LEU A 6 7.61 16.63 -2.46
C LEU A 6 6.27 17.10 -1.92
N ARG A 7 6.27 17.83 -0.79
CA ARG A 7 5.04 18.35 -0.17
C ARG A 7 4.39 19.43 -1.01
N ARG A 8 5.19 20.31 -1.63
CA ARG A 8 4.68 21.32 -2.55
C ARG A 8 4.08 20.65 -3.79
N GLN A 9 4.77 19.68 -4.37
CA GLN A 9 4.29 18.91 -5.51
C GLN A 9 2.97 18.18 -5.21
N ALA A 10 2.86 17.51 -4.06
CA ALA A 10 1.63 16.86 -3.64
C ALA A 10 0.45 17.85 -3.56
N ARG A 11 0.66 19.01 -2.93
CA ARG A 11 -0.38 20.05 -2.82
C ARG A 11 -0.81 20.61 -4.17
N THR A 12 0.12 20.78 -5.11
CA THR A 12 -0.20 21.24 -6.47
C THR A 12 -1.09 20.21 -7.18
N ILE A 13 -0.73 18.93 -7.09
CA ILE A 13 -1.53 17.85 -7.68
C ILE A 13 -2.91 17.75 -7.01
N GLU A 14 -2.98 17.85 -5.68
CA GLU A 14 -4.25 17.89 -4.92
C GLU A 14 -5.15 19.04 -5.40
N SER A 15 -4.61 20.25 -5.56
CA SER A 15 -5.36 21.40 -6.05
C SER A 15 -5.85 21.21 -7.49
N GLU A 16 -5.06 20.58 -8.36
CA GLU A 16 -5.47 20.30 -9.73
C GLU A 16 -6.58 19.23 -9.76
N LEU A 17 -6.46 18.23 -8.88
CA LEU A 17 -7.44 17.18 -8.72
C LEU A 17 -8.81 17.72 -8.27
N ASP A 18 -8.84 18.65 -7.31
CA ASP A 18 -10.08 19.32 -6.86
C ASP A 18 -10.81 20.03 -8.01
N VAL A 19 -10.05 20.73 -8.85
CA VAL A 19 -10.61 21.45 -10.02
C VAL A 19 -11.20 20.45 -11.03
N LYS A 20 -10.45 19.39 -11.35
CA LYS A 20 -10.91 18.37 -12.31
C LYS A 20 -12.08 17.55 -11.77
N LEU A 21 -12.10 17.20 -10.48
CA LEU A 21 -13.23 16.52 -9.84
C LEU A 21 -14.49 17.37 -9.84
N THR A 22 -14.36 18.69 -9.61
CA THR A 22 -15.49 19.62 -9.70
C THR A 22 -16.02 19.71 -11.14
N ALA A 23 -15.13 19.78 -12.13
CA ALA A 23 -15.50 19.75 -13.55
C ALA A 23 -16.21 18.43 -13.92
N LEU A 24 -15.68 17.29 -13.48
CA LEU A 24 -16.28 15.97 -13.68
C LEU A 24 -17.67 15.88 -13.04
N SER A 25 -17.83 16.39 -11.82
CA SER A 25 -19.13 16.45 -11.12
C SER A 25 -20.14 17.30 -11.88
N LYS A 26 -19.70 18.43 -12.46
CA LYS A 26 -20.55 19.29 -13.28
C LYS A 26 -21.00 18.59 -14.55
N VAL A 27 -20.09 17.94 -15.28
CA VAL A 27 -20.40 17.16 -16.49
C VAL A 27 -21.36 16.01 -16.15
N GLY A 28 -21.10 15.30 -15.04
CA GLY A 28 -21.98 14.23 -14.57
C GLY A 28 -23.36 14.72 -14.15
N SER A 29 -23.45 15.88 -13.50
CA SER A 29 -24.72 16.49 -13.08
C SER A 29 -25.51 17.04 -14.27
N SER A 30 -24.84 17.65 -15.25
CA SER A 30 -25.46 18.08 -16.51
C SER A 30 -26.02 16.91 -17.31
N PHE A 31 -25.33 15.77 -17.30
CA PHE A 31 -25.81 14.53 -17.89
C PHE A 31 -27.06 13.99 -17.16
N ILE A 32 -27.05 13.97 -15.82
CA ILE A 32 -28.19 13.50 -15.01
C ILE A 32 -29.41 14.43 -15.11
N GLY A 33 -29.21 15.75 -15.10
CA GLY A 33 -30.27 16.75 -15.11
C GLY A 33 -30.83 17.09 -16.50
N GLY A 34 -30.07 16.84 -17.57
CA GLY A 34 -30.47 17.13 -18.95
C GLY A 34 -31.58 16.23 -19.50
N SER A 35 -31.85 15.09 -18.85
CA SER A 35 -32.83 14.09 -19.29
C SER A 35 -34.29 14.57 -19.28
N VAL A 36 -34.61 15.72 -18.68
CA VAL A 36 -36.00 16.23 -18.58
C VAL A 36 -36.43 16.98 -19.86
N ASN A 37 -35.49 17.47 -20.67
CA ASN A 37 -35.80 18.16 -21.94
C ASN A 37 -35.33 17.30 -23.13
N ALA A 38 -36.01 16.18 -23.35
CA ALA A 38 -35.70 15.16 -24.37
C ALA A 38 -36.00 15.60 -25.83
N HIS A 39 -35.52 16.77 -26.23
CA HIS A 39 -35.55 17.24 -27.63
C HIS A 39 -34.23 17.92 -28.05
N HIS A 40 -33.10 17.49 -27.49
CA HIS A 40 -31.78 17.96 -27.90
C HIS A 40 -30.96 16.81 -28.51
N SER A 41 -30.59 17.01 -29.77
CA SER A 41 -29.81 16.17 -30.69
C SER A 41 -28.81 15.18 -30.07
N GLN A 42 -28.89 13.91 -30.50
CA GLN A 42 -27.92 12.82 -30.22
C GLN A 42 -26.43 13.23 -30.43
N THR A 43 -26.16 14.20 -31.32
CA THR A 43 -24.83 14.77 -31.56
C THR A 43 -24.22 15.47 -30.34
N SER A 44 -25.02 16.09 -29.48
CA SER A 44 -24.51 16.79 -28.28
C SER A 44 -24.06 15.82 -27.19
N GLN A 45 -24.60 14.59 -27.22
CA GLN A 45 -24.42 13.58 -26.19
C GLN A 45 -23.14 12.76 -26.37
N SER A 46 -22.74 12.50 -27.62
CA SER A 46 -21.46 11.88 -27.96
C SER A 46 -20.27 12.75 -27.52
N SER A 47 -20.39 14.08 -27.66
CA SER A 47 -19.34 15.02 -27.24
C SER A 47 -19.18 15.05 -25.72
N ILE A 48 -20.29 15.11 -24.97
CA ILE A 48 -20.29 15.06 -23.50
C ILE A 48 -19.68 13.75 -22.97
N ASN A 49 -19.95 12.62 -23.65
CA ASN A 49 -19.37 11.32 -23.31
C ASN A 49 -17.85 11.28 -23.54
N SER A 50 -17.35 11.90 -24.61
CA SER A 50 -15.91 12.01 -24.89
C SER A 50 -15.22 12.88 -23.85
N ASP A 51 -15.77 14.07 -23.60
CA ASP A 51 -15.23 15.03 -22.64
C ASP A 51 -15.19 14.44 -21.23
N TYR A 52 -16.21 13.68 -20.84
CA TYR A 52 -16.24 12.93 -19.58
C TYR A 52 -15.14 11.87 -19.52
N GLY A 53 -14.95 11.11 -20.60
CA GLY A 53 -13.93 10.07 -20.69
C GLY A 53 -12.50 10.63 -20.59
N ASP A 54 -12.25 11.76 -21.22
CA ASP A 54 -10.94 12.42 -21.19
C ASP A 54 -10.66 13.05 -19.82
N LEU A 55 -11.65 13.68 -19.18
CA LEU A 55 -11.54 14.13 -17.79
C LEU A 55 -11.28 12.97 -16.82
N CYS A 56 -11.87 11.79 -17.05
CA CYS A 56 -11.61 10.61 -16.24
C CYS A 56 -10.15 10.14 -16.36
N LYS A 57 -9.60 10.08 -17.58
CA LYS A 57 -8.20 9.70 -17.81
C LYS A 57 -7.24 10.69 -17.15
N ASP A 58 -7.50 11.98 -17.32
CA ASP A 58 -6.69 13.04 -16.69
C ASP A 58 -6.67 12.91 -15.16
N ILE A 59 -7.83 12.62 -14.53
CA ILE A 59 -7.92 12.42 -13.08
C ILE A 59 -7.17 11.15 -12.66
N GLU A 60 -7.26 10.08 -13.44
CA GLU A 60 -6.55 8.82 -13.19
C GLU A 60 -5.02 9.01 -13.25
N ASP A 61 -4.53 9.77 -14.24
CA ASP A 61 -3.12 10.14 -14.38
C ASP A 61 -2.64 10.99 -13.20
N LEU A 62 -3.44 11.96 -12.75
CA LEU A 62 -3.11 12.78 -11.57
C LEU A 62 -3.11 11.96 -10.27
N LEU A 63 -4.05 11.04 -10.09
CA LEU A 63 -4.07 10.11 -8.97
C LEU A 63 -2.83 9.21 -8.96
N GLN A 64 -2.40 8.73 -10.14
CA GLN A 64 -1.18 7.94 -10.28
C GLN A 64 0.06 8.77 -9.92
N GLN A 65 0.14 10.02 -10.38
CA GLN A 65 1.23 10.92 -10.02
C GLN A 65 1.25 11.23 -8.51
N LEU A 66 0.10 11.50 -7.89
CA LEU A 66 0.00 11.73 -6.44
C LEU A 66 0.43 10.48 -5.64
N THR A 67 0.07 9.29 -6.11
CA THR A 67 0.51 8.02 -5.54
C THR A 67 2.03 7.87 -5.58
N GLN A 68 2.67 8.19 -6.72
CA GLN A 68 4.13 8.15 -6.84
C GLN A 68 4.83 9.16 -5.92
N VAL A 69 4.28 10.37 -5.80
CA VAL A 69 4.83 11.41 -4.89
C VAL A 69 4.70 10.96 -3.44
N ASN A 70 3.59 10.34 -3.07
CA ASN A 70 3.36 9.83 -1.72
C ASN A 70 4.25 8.62 -1.36
N ASP A 71 4.49 7.73 -2.32
CA ASP A 71 5.45 6.63 -2.14
C ASP A 71 6.87 7.17 -1.96
N LYS A 72 7.29 8.17 -2.73
CA LYS A 72 8.57 8.88 -2.52
C LYS A 72 8.66 9.55 -1.15
N MET A 73 7.59 10.19 -0.66
CA MET A 73 7.54 10.74 0.70
C MET A 73 7.70 9.65 1.76
N SER A 74 7.02 8.53 1.58
CA SER A 74 7.08 7.38 2.48
C SER A 74 8.48 6.78 2.57
N ASP A 75 9.21 6.74 1.45
CA ASP A 75 10.56 6.20 1.39
C ASP A 75 11.56 7.16 2.06
N VAL A 76 11.41 8.47 1.87
CA VAL A 76 12.20 9.48 2.61
C VAL A 76 11.99 9.34 4.12
N VAL A 77 10.75 9.18 4.57
CA VAL A 77 10.42 8.98 6.00
C VAL A 77 10.98 7.66 6.55
N SER A 78 11.02 6.61 5.75
CA SER A 78 11.51 5.28 6.17
C SER A 78 13.05 5.19 6.19
N SER A 79 13.72 6.02 5.38
CA SER A 79 15.18 6.04 5.27
C SER A 79 15.88 6.78 6.41
N ILE A 80 15.17 7.66 7.12
CA ILE A 80 15.70 8.43 8.24
C ILE A 80 15.38 7.64 9.52
N ASP A 81 16.39 6.99 10.10
CA ASP A 81 16.32 6.17 11.34
C ASP A 81 15.81 6.95 12.58
N GLN A 82 15.69 8.29 12.46
CA GLN A 82 15.08 9.22 13.42
C GLN A 82 14.12 10.21 12.71
N GLY A 83 13.24 9.73 11.83
CA GLY A 83 12.27 10.59 11.15
C GLY A 83 11.41 11.37 12.16
N ASN A 84 11.42 12.71 12.05
CA ASN A 84 10.56 13.59 12.84
C ASN A 84 9.13 13.05 12.83
N ILE A 85 8.54 12.77 14.00
CA ILE A 85 7.17 12.25 14.17
C ILE A 85 6.17 13.06 13.30
N SER A 86 6.37 14.37 13.20
CA SER A 86 5.60 15.27 12.34
C SER A 86 5.66 14.93 10.84
N GLN A 87 6.79 14.46 10.32
CA GLN A 87 6.95 14.03 8.92
C GLN A 87 6.24 12.70 8.67
N GLN A 88 6.31 11.76 9.63
CA GLN A 88 5.55 10.51 9.58
C GLN A 88 4.04 10.76 9.54
N HIS A 89 3.53 11.63 10.43
CA HIS A 89 2.11 12.01 10.42
C HIS A 89 1.70 12.71 9.12
N THR A 90 2.57 13.56 8.57
CA THR A 90 2.29 14.26 7.31
C THR A 90 2.22 13.29 6.13
N ALA A 91 3.15 12.34 6.00
CA ALA A 91 3.09 11.31 4.97
C ALA A 91 1.84 10.43 5.11
N LYS A 92 1.48 10.05 6.34
CA LYS A 92 0.25 9.31 6.62
C LYS A 92 -0.99 10.09 6.16
N ARG A 93 -1.07 11.38 6.50
CA ARG A 93 -2.19 12.24 6.10
C ARG A 93 -2.32 12.36 4.58
N HIS A 94 -1.21 12.52 3.84
CA HIS A 94 -1.26 12.55 2.37
C HIS A 94 -1.75 11.21 1.78
N ARG A 95 -1.54 10.06 2.46
CA ARG A 95 -2.15 8.76 2.06
C ARG A 95 -3.64 8.72 2.31
N GLU A 96 -4.10 9.23 3.44
CA GLU A 96 -5.54 9.31 3.77
C GLU A 96 -6.26 10.20 2.74
N ILE A 97 -5.73 11.39 2.45
CA ILE A 97 -6.27 12.31 1.45
C ILE A 97 -6.32 11.67 0.05
N LEU A 98 -5.25 10.99 -0.37
CA LEU A 98 -5.24 10.25 -1.65
C LEU A 98 -6.35 9.19 -1.70
N PHE A 99 -6.57 8.46 -0.60
CA PHE A 99 -7.62 7.45 -0.54
C PHE A 99 -9.01 8.06 -0.67
N ASP A 100 -9.27 9.17 0.03
CA ASP A 100 -10.53 9.91 -0.05
C ASP A 100 -10.80 10.36 -1.50
N TYR A 101 -9.80 10.91 -2.18
CA TYR A 101 -9.91 11.31 -3.59
C TYR A 101 -10.20 10.15 -4.54
N MET A 102 -9.55 9.00 -4.34
CA MET A 102 -9.83 7.79 -5.12
C MET A 102 -11.27 7.30 -4.89
N GLN A 103 -11.75 7.36 -3.66
CA GLN A 103 -13.12 6.99 -3.30
C GLN A 103 -14.13 7.94 -3.95
N ASP A 104 -13.90 9.24 -3.89
CA ASP A 104 -14.78 10.26 -4.46
C ASP A 104 -14.85 10.16 -5.99
N PHE A 105 -13.70 9.98 -6.66
CA PHE A 105 -13.64 9.77 -8.10
C PHE A 105 -14.46 8.53 -8.52
N ARG A 106 -14.32 7.42 -7.79
CA ARG A 106 -15.09 6.20 -8.06
C ARG A 106 -16.59 6.39 -7.83
N ARG A 107 -16.98 7.10 -6.77
CA ARG A 107 -18.38 7.42 -6.49
C ARG A 107 -18.98 8.23 -7.64
N MET A 108 -18.26 9.24 -8.13
CA MET A 108 -18.68 10.02 -9.29
C MET A 108 -18.80 9.16 -10.56
N ARG A 109 -17.85 8.26 -10.80
CA ARG A 109 -17.88 7.33 -11.92
C ARG A 109 -19.06 6.35 -11.86
N ALA A 110 -19.31 5.76 -10.71
CA ALA A 110 -20.44 4.85 -10.50
C ALA A 110 -21.79 5.58 -10.70
N ASN A 111 -21.90 6.82 -10.19
CA ASN A 111 -23.10 7.63 -10.38
C ASN A 111 -23.35 7.96 -11.86
N TYR A 112 -22.31 8.34 -12.59
CA TYR A 112 -22.39 8.63 -14.02
C TYR A 112 -22.78 7.38 -14.83
N THR A 113 -22.13 6.25 -14.60
CA THR A 113 -22.48 4.98 -15.26
C THR A 113 -23.92 4.57 -14.96
N SER A 114 -24.37 4.69 -13.71
CA SER A 114 -25.76 4.40 -13.34
C SER A 114 -26.77 5.32 -14.05
N ALA A 115 -26.44 6.61 -14.18
CA ALA A 115 -27.26 7.56 -14.92
C ALA A 115 -27.32 7.21 -16.41
N ARG A 116 -26.17 6.85 -17.00
CA ARG A 116 -26.08 6.45 -18.40
C ARG A 116 -26.87 5.20 -18.69
N ASN A 117 -26.71 4.16 -17.86
CA ASN A 117 -27.50 2.94 -17.97
C ASN A 117 -29.01 3.24 -17.92
N ARG A 118 -29.43 4.14 -17.02
CA ARG A 118 -30.84 4.53 -16.91
C ARG A 118 -31.34 5.15 -18.21
N GLU A 119 -30.54 6.00 -18.84
CA GLU A 119 -30.89 6.60 -20.11
C GLU A 119 -30.92 5.58 -21.26
N GLU A 120 -29.98 4.65 -21.32
CA GLU A 120 -29.98 3.57 -22.32
C GLU A 120 -31.21 2.65 -22.16
N LEU A 121 -31.62 2.37 -20.91
CA LEU A 121 -32.85 1.63 -20.60
C LEU A 121 -34.11 2.42 -21.00
N LEU A 122 -34.18 3.73 -20.72
CA LEU A 122 -35.31 4.57 -21.13
C LEU A 122 -35.39 4.70 -22.65
N THR A 123 -34.26 4.88 -23.32
CA THR A 123 -34.17 4.97 -24.79
C THR A 123 -34.57 3.65 -25.45
N SER A 124 -34.13 2.52 -24.92
CA SER A 124 -34.53 1.20 -25.41
C SER A 124 -36.02 0.95 -25.18
N THR A 125 -36.56 1.32 -24.02
CA THR A 125 -38.01 1.22 -23.73
C THR A 125 -38.83 2.08 -24.70
N HIS A 126 -38.42 3.33 -24.95
CA HIS A 126 -39.06 4.22 -25.92
C HIS A 126 -39.00 3.66 -27.36
N ARG A 127 -37.86 3.07 -27.76
CA ARG A 127 -37.72 2.38 -29.05
C ARG A 127 -38.66 1.19 -29.17
N ILE A 128 -38.78 0.37 -28.12
CA ILE A 128 -39.68 -0.80 -28.09
C ILE A 128 -41.14 -0.37 -28.15
N GLN A 129 -41.52 0.71 -27.44
CA GLN A 129 -42.90 1.21 -27.43
C GLN A 129 -43.32 1.82 -28.79
N ASN A 130 -42.40 2.47 -29.50
CA ASN A 130 -42.66 3.00 -30.85
C ASN A 130 -42.53 1.93 -31.96
N ALA A 131 -41.72 0.90 -31.77
CA ALA A 131 -41.61 -0.25 -32.68
C ALA A 131 -42.71 -1.26 -32.33
N GLY A 132 -43.93 -0.99 -32.77
CA GLY A 132 -45.09 -1.85 -32.53
C GLY A 132 -44.78 -3.34 -32.74
N THR A 133 -45.04 -4.13 -31.69
CA THR A 133 -45.20 -5.59 -31.71
C THR A 133 -44.20 -6.34 -32.62
N SER A 134 -42.98 -6.58 -32.15
CA SER A 134 -42.24 -7.75 -32.63
C SER A 134 -41.32 -8.32 -31.55
N ASP A 135 -41.35 -9.63 -31.48
CA ASP A 135 -40.87 -10.55 -30.46
C ASP A 135 -39.57 -10.23 -29.72
N LYS A 136 -39.65 -10.44 -28.40
CA LYS A 136 -38.58 -10.67 -27.41
C LYS A 136 -37.58 -9.51 -27.19
N PRO A 137 -37.29 -9.15 -25.91
CA PRO A 137 -36.17 -8.26 -25.64
C PRO A 137 -34.89 -8.91 -26.19
N PRO A 138 -34.02 -8.17 -26.90
CA PRO A 138 -32.84 -8.74 -27.52
C PRO A 138 -31.93 -9.31 -26.42
N ASP A 139 -31.52 -10.56 -26.54
CA ASP A 139 -30.59 -11.24 -25.62
C ASP A 139 -29.33 -10.41 -25.35
N ALA A 140 -28.95 -9.53 -26.29
CA ALA A 140 -27.89 -8.54 -26.13
C ALA A 140 -28.05 -7.66 -24.87
N THR A 141 -29.27 -7.18 -24.55
CA THR A 141 -29.47 -6.33 -23.37
C THR A 141 -29.31 -7.11 -22.07
N ARG A 142 -29.72 -8.39 -22.04
CA ARG A 142 -29.53 -9.27 -20.88
C ARG A 142 -28.06 -9.61 -20.69
N LEU A 143 -27.36 -9.92 -21.77
CA LEU A 143 -25.93 -10.20 -21.77
C LEU A 143 -25.10 -9.01 -21.29
N LEU A 144 -25.44 -7.80 -21.73
CA LEU A 144 -24.77 -6.57 -21.27
C LEU A 144 -24.97 -6.30 -19.78
N LEU A 145 -26.16 -6.59 -19.24
CA LEU A 145 -26.43 -6.47 -17.80
C LEU A 145 -25.64 -7.49 -16.98
N GLU A 146 -25.51 -8.72 -17.47
CA GLU A 146 -24.71 -9.77 -16.83
C GLU A 146 -23.21 -9.44 -16.84
N GLU A 147 -22.67 -8.98 -17.97
CA GLU A 147 -21.28 -8.49 -18.06
C GLU A 147 -21.04 -7.29 -17.13
N GLN A 148 -22.01 -6.39 -17.00
CA GLN A 148 -21.85 -5.25 -16.11
C GLN A 148 -21.83 -5.67 -14.63
N GLN A 149 -22.65 -6.65 -14.25
CA GLN A 149 -22.60 -7.20 -12.90
C GLN A 149 -21.28 -7.92 -12.60
N SER A 150 -20.72 -8.63 -13.59
CA SER A 150 -19.42 -9.30 -13.44
C SER A 150 -18.26 -8.30 -13.35
N LEU A 151 -18.31 -7.19 -14.09
CA LEU A 151 -17.35 -6.08 -13.98
C LEU A 151 -17.42 -5.40 -12.61
N LEU A 152 -18.61 -5.10 -12.10
CA LEU A 152 -18.78 -4.52 -10.76
C LEU A 152 -18.33 -5.46 -9.65
N HIS A 153 -18.50 -6.77 -9.85
CA HIS A 153 -17.99 -7.78 -8.93
C HIS A 153 -16.45 -7.84 -8.96
N THR A 154 -15.87 -7.79 -10.15
CA THR A 154 -14.42 -7.82 -10.35
C THR A 154 -13.75 -6.58 -9.77
N ASP A 155 -14.34 -5.40 -9.96
CA ASP A 155 -13.84 -4.15 -9.38
C ASP A 155 -13.80 -4.24 -7.85
N LYS A 156 -14.89 -4.69 -7.20
CA LYS A 156 -14.93 -4.93 -5.75
C LYS A 156 -13.89 -5.94 -5.28
N MET A 157 -13.70 -7.05 -5.98
CA MET A 157 -12.67 -8.04 -5.65
C MET A 157 -11.25 -7.46 -5.80
N LEU A 158 -11.01 -6.62 -6.81
CA LEU A 158 -9.74 -5.94 -7.01
C LEU A 158 -9.45 -4.98 -5.85
N LEU A 159 -10.46 -4.31 -5.30
CA LEU A 159 -10.32 -3.45 -4.13
C LEU A 159 -10.01 -4.22 -2.86
N ASP A 160 -10.66 -5.36 -2.62
CA ASP A 160 -10.30 -6.24 -1.50
C ASP A 160 -8.86 -6.75 -1.64
N ARG A 161 -8.42 -7.05 -2.86
CA ARG A 161 -7.04 -7.46 -3.15
C ARG A 161 -6.06 -6.30 -3.00
N LEU A 162 -6.42 -5.07 -3.35
CA LEU A 162 -5.59 -3.87 -3.16
C LEU A 162 -5.49 -3.48 -1.68
N ALA A 163 -6.61 -3.54 -0.96
CA ALA A 163 -6.66 -3.34 0.48
C ALA A 163 -5.83 -4.41 1.20
N ALA A 164 -6.01 -5.69 0.86
CA ALA A 164 -5.20 -6.78 1.38
C ALA A 164 -3.72 -6.66 0.99
N ALA A 165 -3.39 -6.27 -0.25
CA ALA A 165 -2.02 -6.05 -0.69
C ALA A 165 -1.37 -4.86 0.02
N SER A 166 -2.12 -3.80 0.29
CA SER A 166 -1.64 -2.64 1.06
C SER A 166 -1.43 -3.01 2.54
N ALA A 167 -2.31 -3.84 3.11
CA ALA A 167 -2.18 -4.38 4.46
C ALA A 167 -0.99 -5.35 4.56
N ILE A 168 -0.79 -6.23 3.57
CA ILE A 168 0.36 -7.12 3.46
C ILE A 168 1.65 -6.32 3.26
N ARG A 169 1.66 -5.27 2.42
CA ARG A 169 2.81 -4.37 2.25
C ARG A 169 3.15 -3.64 3.55
N SER A 170 2.13 -3.22 4.31
CA SER A 170 2.29 -2.62 5.64
C SER A 170 2.85 -3.63 6.66
N ALA A 171 2.32 -4.85 6.67
CA ALA A 171 2.79 -5.94 7.54
C ALA A 171 4.21 -6.42 7.19
N LEU A 172 4.56 -6.51 5.90
CA LEU A 172 5.91 -6.83 5.45
C LEU A 172 6.91 -5.71 5.80
N ARG A 173 6.48 -4.43 5.73
CA ARG A 173 7.31 -3.30 6.14
C ARG A 173 7.56 -3.30 7.65
N SER A 174 6.56 -3.62 8.47
CA SER A 174 6.75 -3.76 9.93
C SER A 174 7.61 -4.98 10.28
N GLN A 175 7.44 -6.10 9.58
CA GLN A 175 8.28 -7.30 9.72
C GLN A 175 9.74 -7.03 9.33
N HIS A 176 9.98 -6.27 8.25
CA HIS A 176 11.33 -5.86 7.85
C HIS A 176 12.05 -5.06 8.94
N HIS A 177 11.34 -4.20 9.68
CA HIS A 177 11.89 -3.46 10.82
C HIS A 177 12.24 -4.36 12.01
N ILE A 178 11.41 -5.38 12.29
CA ILE A 178 11.67 -6.40 13.33
C ILE A 178 12.89 -7.25 12.96
N LEU A 179 13.01 -7.67 11.69
CA LEU A 179 14.17 -8.42 11.20
C LEU A 179 15.46 -7.59 11.31
N LYS A 180 15.43 -6.31 10.91
CA LYS A 180 16.58 -5.40 11.06
C LYS A 180 17.00 -5.23 12.54
N THR A 181 16.03 -5.12 13.44
CA THR A 181 16.27 -5.03 14.90
C THR A 181 16.84 -6.33 15.46
N THR A 182 16.35 -7.48 14.99
CA THR A 182 16.82 -8.81 15.40
C THR A 182 18.24 -9.08 14.89
N THR A 183 18.55 -8.69 13.65
CA THR A 183 19.91 -8.76 13.09
C THR A 183 20.87 -7.82 13.84
N GLY A 184 20.42 -6.62 14.23
CA GLY A 184 21.20 -5.70 15.06
C GLY A 184 21.48 -6.27 16.47
N ASN A 185 20.50 -6.94 17.07
CA ASN A 185 20.66 -7.62 18.36
C ASN A 185 21.57 -8.85 18.25
N LEU A 186 21.52 -9.60 17.14
CA LEU A 186 22.45 -10.70 16.85
C LEU A 186 23.90 -10.21 16.63
N LEU A 187 24.08 -9.07 15.97
CA LEU A 187 25.39 -8.41 15.83
C LEU A 187 25.90 -7.90 17.19
N ASN A 188 25.03 -7.36 18.04
CA ASN A 188 25.36 -6.99 19.41
C ASN A 188 25.65 -8.21 20.31
N LEU A 189 24.96 -9.35 20.11
CA LEU A 189 25.27 -10.63 20.76
C LEU A 189 26.63 -11.17 20.29
N ARG A 190 26.98 -11.03 18.99
CA ARG A 190 28.31 -11.33 18.45
C ARG A 190 29.41 -10.46 19.09
N ALA A 191 29.11 -9.19 19.39
CA ALA A 191 30.01 -8.30 20.12
C ALA A 191 30.13 -8.65 21.63
N ARG A 192 29.15 -9.39 22.20
CA ARG A 192 29.15 -9.87 23.60
C ARG A 192 29.71 -11.28 23.78
N PHE A 193 29.80 -12.09 22.72
CA PHE A 193 30.50 -13.39 22.74
C PHE A 193 31.94 -13.37 23.29
N PRO A 194 32.81 -12.35 23.02
CA PRO A 194 34.14 -12.29 23.66
C PRO A 194 34.09 -12.01 25.18
N ILE A 195 33.00 -11.45 25.71
CA ILE A 195 32.82 -11.22 27.16
C ILE A 195 32.40 -12.52 27.86
N VAL A 196 31.53 -13.32 27.24
CA VAL A 196 31.18 -14.66 27.74
C VAL A 196 32.43 -15.55 27.75
N ASN A 197 33.30 -15.44 26.73
CA ASN A 197 34.58 -16.17 26.72
C ASN A 197 35.56 -15.66 27.80
N LYS A 198 35.54 -14.38 28.17
CA LYS A 198 36.32 -13.85 29.31
C LYS A 198 35.82 -14.41 30.65
N VAL A 199 34.50 -14.49 30.86
CA VAL A 199 33.90 -15.06 32.08
C VAL A 199 34.13 -16.57 32.16
N LEU A 200 34.03 -17.27 31.03
CA LEU A 200 34.34 -18.71 30.93
C LEU A 200 35.86 -18.99 31.08
N SER A 201 36.74 -18.08 30.66
CA SER A 201 38.17 -18.21 30.94
C SER A 201 38.48 -18.05 32.43
N HIS A 202 37.77 -17.15 33.13
CA HIS A 202 37.94 -16.93 34.57
C HIS A 202 37.46 -18.12 35.41
N ILE A 203 36.40 -18.82 34.99
CA ILE A 203 35.92 -20.01 35.71
C ILE A 203 36.90 -21.20 35.57
N SER A 204 37.59 -21.31 34.42
CA SER A 204 38.57 -22.39 34.19
C SER A 204 39.89 -22.22 34.96
N TRP A 205 40.21 -21.01 35.42
CA TRP A 205 41.49 -20.70 36.08
C TRP A 205 41.57 -21.21 37.52
N ARG A 206 40.44 -21.26 38.25
CA ARG A 206 40.42 -21.84 39.61
C ARG A 206 40.71 -23.35 39.58
N LYS A 207 40.13 -24.07 38.63
CA LYS A 207 40.30 -25.54 38.49
C LYS A 207 41.72 -25.93 38.08
N LYS A 208 42.40 -25.11 37.28
CA LYS A 208 43.80 -25.37 36.86
C LYS A 208 44.81 -25.21 38.00
N ARG A 209 44.60 -24.29 38.94
CA ARG A 209 45.51 -24.12 40.10
C ARG A 209 45.48 -25.34 41.01
N ASP A 210 44.30 -25.88 41.30
CA ASP A 210 44.16 -27.02 42.20
C ASP A 210 44.82 -28.28 41.61
N THR A 211 44.70 -28.51 40.29
CA THR A 211 45.39 -29.62 39.61
C THR A 211 46.92 -29.48 39.62
N VAL A 212 47.44 -28.26 39.46
CA VAL A 212 48.90 -28.01 39.51
C VAL A 212 49.45 -28.28 40.91
N ILE A 213 48.73 -27.85 41.96
CA ILE A 213 49.15 -28.07 43.35
C ILE A 213 49.17 -29.57 43.67
N ILE A 214 48.10 -30.30 43.34
CA ILE A 214 48.01 -31.75 43.60
C ILE A 214 49.09 -32.52 42.81
N GLY A 215 49.29 -32.18 41.53
CA GLY A 215 50.35 -32.78 40.71
C GLY A 215 51.75 -32.54 41.27
N SER A 216 52.03 -31.33 41.76
CA SER A 216 53.30 -30.98 42.38
C SER A 216 53.57 -31.79 43.65
N VAL A 217 52.55 -31.99 44.50
CA VAL A 217 52.70 -32.75 45.76
C VAL A 217 52.99 -34.22 45.46
N ILE A 218 52.26 -34.82 44.53
CA ILE A 218 52.46 -36.22 44.12
C ILE A 218 53.85 -36.40 43.49
N GLY A 219 54.26 -35.51 42.58
CA GLY A 219 55.59 -35.57 41.97
C GLY A 219 56.73 -35.43 42.98
N CYS A 220 56.59 -34.52 43.95
CA CYS A 220 57.56 -34.35 45.03
C CYS A 220 57.66 -35.61 45.92
N CYS A 221 56.52 -36.23 46.23
CA CYS A 221 56.47 -37.48 47.00
C CYS A 221 57.17 -38.64 46.27
N PHE A 222 56.92 -38.78 44.96
CA PHE A 222 57.62 -39.79 44.14
C PHE A 222 59.12 -39.56 44.05
N LEU A 223 59.57 -38.31 43.91
CA LEU A 223 60.99 -37.95 43.91
C LEU A 223 61.66 -38.31 45.25
N PHE A 224 61.01 -37.99 46.37
CA PHE A 224 61.51 -38.37 47.70
C PHE A 224 61.61 -39.89 47.87
N LEU A 225 60.61 -40.65 47.40
CA LEU A 225 60.65 -42.11 47.41
C LEU A 225 61.77 -42.66 46.52
N LEU A 226 61.99 -42.08 45.34
CA LEU A 226 63.07 -42.49 44.45
C LEU A 226 64.45 -42.21 45.06
N ILE A 227 64.63 -41.04 45.68
CA ILE A 227 65.86 -40.70 46.40
C ILE A 227 66.08 -41.68 47.54
N TYR A 228 65.05 -42.00 48.33
CA TYR A 228 65.15 -42.97 49.42
C TYR A 228 65.36 -44.41 48.95
N LEU A 229 64.85 -44.79 47.77
CA LEU A 229 65.08 -46.11 47.19
C LEU A 229 66.51 -46.24 46.64
N PHE A 230 67.07 -45.15 46.11
CA PHE A 230 68.38 -45.13 45.47
C PHE A 230 69.53 -44.78 46.42
N HIS A 231 69.22 -44.40 47.67
CA HIS A 231 70.17 -44.08 48.73
C HIS A 231 69.92 -44.94 49.97
#